data_AF-A0A6F9B880-F1
#
_entry.id   AF-A0A6F9B880-F1
#
_cell.length_a   1.000
_cell.length_b   1.000
_cell.length_c   1.000
_cell.angle_alpha   90.00
_cell.angle_beta   90.00
_cell.angle_gamma   90.00
#
_symmetry.space_group_name_H-M   'P 1'
#
loop_
_entity.id
_entity.type
_entity.pdbx_description
1 polymer ?
#
loop_
_entity_poly.entity_id
_entity_poly.type
_entity_poly.pdbx_seq_one_letter_code
_entity_poly.pdbx_strand_id
1 'polypeptide(L)' 'MSKSPLVCPVCVSLPHGNPNQISRNFIRHLNLRHCYYAEDYTNIHQTDTLNVQYAIIESLRDANRNPR' A
#
# COMPACT_ATOMS: atom_id res chain seq x y z
N MET A 1 -9.07 10.09 16.70
CA MET A 1 -9.55 9.51 15.44
C MET A 1 -10.42 8.29 15.71
N SER A 2 -11.66 8.28 15.22
CA SER A 2 -12.43 7.04 15.10
C SER A 2 -11.73 6.12 14.09
N LYS A 3 -11.45 4.88 14.48
CA LYS A 3 -10.93 3.87 13.54
C LYS A 3 -12.10 3.37 12.72
N SER A 4 -12.30 3.95 11.53
CA SER A 4 -13.21 3.36 10.55
C SER A 4 -12.76 1.92 10.25
N PRO A 5 -13.68 0.95 10.24
CA PRO A 5 -13.35 -0.41 9.85
C PRO A 5 -12.86 -0.41 8.40
N LEU A 6 -11.67 -0.97 8.17
CA LEU A 6 -11.05 -1.06 6.85
C LEU A 6 -11.15 -2.50 6.35
N VAL A 7 -11.57 -2.67 5.11
CA VAL A 7 -11.48 -3.93 4.36
C VAL A 7 -10.18 -3.91 3.58
N CYS A 8 -9.44 -5.03 3.54
CA CYS A 8 -8.18 -5.07 2.80
C CYS A 8 -8.45 -5.11 1.29
N PRO A 9 -7.97 -4.13 0.50
CA PRO A 9 -8.25 -4.08 -0.93
C PRO A 9 -7.60 -5.24 -1.70
N VAL A 10 -6.47 -5.77 -1.22
CA VAL A 10 -5.81 -6.93 -1.84
C VAL A 10 -6.68 -8.17 -1.68
N CYS A 11 -7.23 -8.41 -0.48
CA CYS A 11 -8.12 -9.53 -0.22
C CYS A 11 -9.41 -9.46 -1.06
N VAL A 12 -10.05 -8.31 -1.16
CA VAL A 12 -11.33 -8.17 -1.90
C VAL A 12 -11.14 -8.23 -3.43
N SER A 13 -9.92 -7.96 -3.91
CA SER A 13 -9.59 -8.09 -5.34
C SER A 13 -9.45 -9.55 -5.78
N LEU A 14 -9.39 -10.50 -4.84
CA LEU A 14 -9.39 -11.94 -5.16
C LEU A 14 -10.80 -12.42 -5.50
N PRO A 15 -10.95 -13.42 -6.40
CA PRO A 15 -12.28 -13.95 -6.77
C PRO A 15 -13.13 -14.45 -5.60
N HIS A 16 -12.49 -14.84 -4.49
CA HIS A 16 -13.12 -15.33 -3.27
C HIS A 16 -13.01 -14.34 -2.09
N GLY A 17 -12.69 -13.07 -2.38
CA GLY A 17 -12.59 -12.00 -1.39
C GLY A 17 -13.93 -11.66 -0.77
N ASN A 18 -13.97 -11.45 0.54
CA ASN A 18 -15.18 -11.03 1.25
C ASN A 18 -15.16 -9.50 1.47
N PRO A 19 -16.06 -8.72 0.83
CA PRO A 19 -16.10 -7.27 0.98
C PRO A 19 -16.54 -6.82 2.38
N ASN A 20 -17.10 -7.70 3.20
CA ASN A 20 -17.50 -7.41 4.58
C ASN A 20 -16.44 -7.82 5.61
N GLN A 21 -15.30 -8.39 5.19
CA GLN A 21 -14.25 -8.82 6.11
C GLN A 21 -13.39 -7.64 6.56
N ILE A 22 -13.66 -7.16 7.77
CA ILE A 22 -12.92 -6.07 8.40
C ILE A 22 -11.52 -6.56 8.81
N SER A 23 -10.51 -5.87 8.30
CA SER A 23 -9.11 -6.08 8.67
C SER A 23 -8.78 -5.36 9.96
N ARG A 24 -8.54 -6.11 11.03
CA ARG A 24 -8.02 -5.56 12.29
C ARG A 24 -6.53 -5.32 12.15
N ASN A 25 -6.06 -4.11 12.43
CA ASN A 25 -4.66 -3.69 12.26
C ASN A 25 -4.15 -3.98 10.83
N PHE A 26 -4.44 -3.03 9.93
CA PHE A 26 -4.21 -3.17 8.49
C PHE A 26 -2.77 -3.55 8.13
N ILE A 27 -1.77 -2.90 8.74
CA ILE A 27 -0.35 -3.21 8.48
C ILE A 27 -0.02 -4.64 8.88
N ARG A 28 -0.40 -5.07 10.08
CA ARG A 28 -0.16 -6.45 10.52
C ARG A 28 -0.83 -7.47 9.59
N HIS A 29 -2.03 -7.18 9.10
CA HIS A 29 -2.73 -8.03 8.15
C HIS A 29 -1.95 -8.18 6.83
N LEU A 30 -1.45 -7.07 6.27
CA LEU A 30 -0.61 -7.07 5.07
C LEU A 30 0.67 -7.90 5.27
N ASN A 31 1.38 -7.72 6.38
CA ASN A 31 2.60 -8.48 6.66
C ASN A 31 2.34 -10.00 6.74
N LEU A 32 1.25 -10.41 7.39
CA LEU A 32 0.95 -11.83 7.62
C LEU A 32 0.31 -12.55 6.44
N ARG A 33 -0.52 -11.86 5.64
CA ARG A 33 -1.31 -12.49 4.56
C ARG A 33 -0.82 -12.16 3.16
N HIS A 34 -0.05 -11.09 3.02
CA HIS A 34 0.41 -10.59 1.72
C HIS A 34 1.92 -10.39 1.64
N CYS A 35 2.68 -10.84 2.66
CA CYS A 35 4.15 -10.72 2.72
C CYS A 35 4.64 -9.30 2.36
N TYR A 36 3.85 -8.29 2.73
CA TYR A 36 4.19 -6.90 2.50
C TYR A 36 5.01 -6.43 3.69
N TYR A 37 6.23 -5.97 3.44
CA TYR A 37 7.07 -5.33 4.45
C TYR A 37 7.38 -3.91 3.99
N ALA A 38 7.16 -2.93 4.86
CA ALA A 38 7.29 -1.52 4.49
C ALA A 38 8.70 -1.19 3.99
N GLU A 39 9.73 -1.86 4.52
CA GLU A 39 11.13 -1.72 4.12
C GLU A 39 11.42 -2.12 2.67
N ASP A 40 10.61 -3.00 2.07
CA ASP A 40 10.78 -3.44 0.68
C ASP A 40 10.35 -2.36 -0.33
N TYR A 41 9.44 -1.47 0.07
CA TYR A 41 8.79 -0.50 -0.81
C TYR A 41 9.02 0.95 -0.42
N THR A 42 9.34 1.19 0.85
CA THR A 42 9.52 2.50 1.44
C THR A 42 10.83 2.52 2.19
N ASN A 43 11.64 3.54 1.96
CA ASN A 43 12.85 3.72 2.74
C ASN A 43 12.47 4.22 4.14
N ILE A 44 12.60 3.33 5.12
CA ILE A 44 12.26 3.59 6.53
C ILE A 44 13.28 4.48 7.25
N HIS A 45 14.40 4.80 6.60
CA HIS A 45 15.44 5.69 7.12
C HIS A 45 15.32 7.14 6.60
N GLN A 46 14.29 7.45 5.81
CA GLN A 46 13.98 8.81 5.37
C GLN A 46 12.60 9.26 5.87
N THR A 47 12.32 10.55 5.76
CA THR A 47 11.02 11.12 6.16
C THR A 47 9.92 10.77 5.16
N ASP A 48 8.67 10.72 5.62
CA ASP A 48 7.51 10.50 4.75
C ASP A 48 7.44 11.51 3.60
N THR A 49 7.78 12.77 3.86
CA THR A 49 7.82 13.83 2.84
C THR A 49 8.81 13.52 1.72
N LEU A 50 10.01 13.01 2.06
CA LEU A 50 11.00 12.63 1.07
C LEU A 50 10.55 11.39 0.28
N ASN A 51 9.96 10.40 0.97
CA ASN A 51 9.41 9.21 0.32
C ASN A 51 8.32 9.58 -0.71
N VAL A 52 7.43 10.52 -0.36
CA VAL A 52 6.39 11.03 -1.26
C VAL A 52 7.00 11.77 -2.46
N GLN A 53 7.96 12.67 -2.23
CA GLN A 53 8.64 13.36 -3.32
C GLN A 53 9.31 12.40 -4.29
N TYR A 54 9.98 11.36 -3.77
CA TYR A 54 10.63 10.34 -4.59
C TYR A 54 9.61 9.56 -5.42
N ALA A 55 8.50 9.12 -4.82
CA ALA A 55 7.43 8.41 -5.51
C ALA A 55 6.81 9.24 -6.66
N ILE A 56 6.63 10.55 -6.46
CA ILE A 56 6.13 11.46 -7.51
C ILE A 56 7.13 11.54 -8.66
N ILE A 57 8.42 11.74 -8.36
CA ILE A 57 9.47 11.85 -9.38
C ILE A 57 9.57 10.58 -10.22
N GLU A 58 9.54 9.40 -9.58
CA GLU A 58 9.58 8.12 -10.29
C GLU A 58 8.34 7.90 -11.15
N SER A 59 7.16 8.27 -10.66
CA SER A 59 5.91 8.19 -11.43
C SER A 59 5.95 9.07 -12.69
N LEU A 60 6.49 10.29 -12.58
CA LEU A 60 6.67 11.19 -13.73
C LEU A 60 7.68 10.63 -14.74
N ARG A 61 8.77 10.01 -14.25
CA ARG A 61 9.76 9.35 -15.11
C ARG A 61 9.16 8.18 -15.86
N ASP A 62 8.36 7.34 -15.19
CA ASP A 62 7.68 6.21 -15.82
C ASP A 62 6.67 6.67 -16.88
N ALA A 63 5.84 7.67 -16.56
CA ALA A 63 4.90 8.27 -17.52
C ALA A 63 5.60 8.84 -18.77
N ASN A 64 6.81 9.42 -18.60
CA ASN A 64 7.60 9.91 -19.71
C ASN A 64 8.27 8.79 -20.54
N ARG A 65 8.54 7.63 -19.93
CA ARG A 65 9.14 6.46 -20.61
C ARG A 65 8.09 5.63 -21.33
N ASN A 66 6.87 5.60 -20.83
CA ASN A 66 5.74 4.90 -21.42
C ASN A 66 4.59 5.88 -21.71
N PRO A 67 4.76 6.75 -22.73
CA PRO A 67 3.67 7.60 -23.18
C PRO A 67 2.59 6.68 -23.76
N ARG A 68 1.48 6.56 -23.04
CA ARG A 68 0.29 5.85 -23.54
C ARG A 68 -0.25 6.50 -24.81
#